data_AF-A0A6M3XLI0-F1
#
_entry.id   AF-A0A6M3XLI0-F1
#
_cell.length_a   1.000
_cell.length_b   1.000
_cell.length_c   1.000
_cell.angle_alpha   90.00
_cell.angle_beta   90.00
_cell.angle_gamma   90.00
#
_symmetry.space_group_name_H-M   'P 1'
#
loop_
_entity.id
_entity.type
_entity.pdbx_description
1 polymer ?
#
loop_
_entity_poly.entity_id
_entity_poly.type
_entity_poly.pdbx_seq_one_letter_code
_entity_poly.pdbx_strand_id
1 'polypeptide(L)'
;MKSCLVSIASLNGDPTTYVAVPRTCKLADAVSAITTAVTTNDVTVTLSDGTTDIGTLTVAVGSAGGVDGITFDTTSYGDVELDRTTPLKIVCSGTPGAGAINLSLDFDIYGATKT
;
A
#
# COMPACT_ATOMS: atom_id res chain seq x y z
N MET A 1 -11.01 0.56 18.45
CA MET A 1 -10.12 -0.26 17.59
C MET A 1 -8.70 0.17 17.83
N LYS A 2 -7.74 -0.77 17.83
CA LYS A 2 -6.31 -0.40 17.83
C LYS A 2 -5.87 -0.42 16.37
N SER A 3 -5.41 0.71 15.85
CA SER A 3 -4.78 0.77 14.54
C SER A 3 -3.27 0.58 14.68
N CYS A 4 -2.64 -0.05 13.69
CA CYS A 4 -1.20 -0.08 13.55
C CYS A 4 -0.84 0.65 12.26
N LEU A 5 -0.05 1.71 12.38
CA LEU A 5 0.43 2.46 11.23
C LEU A 5 1.74 1.86 10.74
N VAL A 6 1.78 1.41 9.49
CA VAL A 6 3.01 1.00 8.83
C VAL A 6 3.42 2.10 7.87
N SER A 7 4.61 2.68 8.12
CA SER A 7 5.24 3.61 7.18
C SER A 7 6.29 2.90 6.35
N ILE A 8 6.20 3.03 5.04
CA ILE A 8 7.17 2.47 4.09
C ILE A 8 7.93 3.64 3.49
N ALA A 9 9.19 3.76 3.90
CA ALA A 9 9.95 5.01 3.81
C ALA A 9 10.57 5.30 2.43
N SER A 10 10.39 4.44 1.43
CA SER A 10 10.86 4.69 0.06
C SER A 10 10.65 3.48 -0.85
N LEU A 11 9.81 3.63 -1.87
CA LEU A 11 9.74 2.73 -3.02
C LEU A 11 10.70 3.21 -4.13
N ASN A 12 11.99 3.29 -3.83
CA ASN A 12 13.01 3.79 -4.74
C ASN A 12 13.67 2.63 -5.48
N GLY A 13 13.22 2.35 -6.70
CA GLY A 13 13.89 1.42 -7.60
C GLY A 13 13.70 -0.07 -7.29
N ASP A 14 13.07 -0.41 -6.17
CA ASP A 14 12.57 -1.76 -5.92
C ASP A 14 11.07 -1.82 -6.29
N PRO A 15 10.70 -2.49 -7.39
CA PRO A 15 9.31 -2.55 -7.83
C PRO A 15 8.46 -3.39 -6.89
N THR A 16 9.02 -4.08 -5.88
CA THR A 16 8.23 -4.89 -4.97
C THR A 16 8.74 -4.84 -3.53
N THR A 17 7.86 -4.54 -2.59
CA THR A 17 8.13 -4.58 -1.14
C THR A 17 7.14 -5.51 -0.45
N TYR A 18 7.62 -6.26 0.55
CA TYR A 18 6.78 -7.14 1.37
C TYR A 18 6.76 -6.65 2.82
N VAL A 19 5.57 -6.51 3.37
CA VAL A 19 5.36 -6.15 4.77
C VAL A 19 4.68 -7.33 5.48
N ALA A 20 5.36 -7.88 6.49
CA ALA A 20 4.75 -8.87 7.37
C ALA A 20 3.80 -8.16 8.34
N VAL A 21 2.52 -8.52 8.29
CA VAL A 21 1.48 -7.98 9.15
C VAL A 21 1.03 -9.08 10.14
N PRO A 22 0.65 -8.77 11.39
CA PRO A 22 0.08 -9.77 12.29
C PRO A 22 -1.26 -10.33 11.78
N ARG A 23 -1.52 -11.63 12.03
CA ARG A 23 -2.78 -12.34 11.65
C ARG A 23 -4.09 -11.69 12.09
N THR A 24 -4.02 -10.79 13.06
CA THR A 24 -5.19 -10.12 13.64
C THR A 24 -5.44 -8.75 13.01
N CYS A 25 -4.76 -8.42 11.92
CA CYS A 25 -4.81 -7.12 11.29
C CYS A 25 -5.41 -7.24 9.89
N LYS A 26 -6.27 -6.30 9.54
CA LYS A 26 -6.80 -6.10 8.19
C LYS A 26 -6.41 -4.70 7.70
N LEU A 27 -6.18 -4.52 6.41
CA LEU A 27 -5.92 -3.19 5.86
C LEU A 27 -7.24 -2.41 5.86
N ALA A 28 -7.31 -1.33 6.62
CA ALA A 28 -8.52 -0.53 6.74
C ALA A 28 -8.46 0.73 5.87
N ASP A 29 -7.26 1.31 5.74
CA ASP A 29 -7.02 2.46 4.90
C ASP A 29 -5.54 2.50 4.43
N ALA A 30 -5.30 3.18 3.32
CA ALA A 30 -3.99 3.35 2.72
C ALA A 30 -3.84 4.78 2.21
N VAL A 31 -2.94 5.53 2.80
CA VAL A 31 -2.62 6.90 2.40
C VAL A 31 -1.18 6.93 1.88
N SER A 32 -0.91 7.69 0.81
CA SER A 32 0.48 7.96 0.40
C SER A 32 0.81 9.43 0.40
N ALA A 33 2.05 9.71 0.75
CA ALA A 33 2.68 11.01 0.69
C ALA A 33 3.92 10.93 -0.20
N ILE A 34 3.99 11.84 -1.17
CA ILE A 34 5.13 11.94 -2.09
C ILE A 34 6.12 12.94 -1.53
N THR A 35 7.36 12.50 -1.33
CA THR A 35 8.45 13.40 -0.88
C THR A 35 9.18 14.09 -2.02
N THR A 36 9.18 13.50 -3.22
CA THR A 36 9.78 14.08 -4.42
C THR A 36 8.95 13.71 -5.66
N ALA A 37 8.68 14.69 -6.53
CA ALA A 37 7.75 14.54 -7.65
C ALA A 37 8.15 13.40 -8.60
N VAL A 38 7.15 12.72 -9.15
CA VAL A 38 7.35 11.72 -10.21
C VAL A 38 7.59 12.46 -11.53
N THR A 39 8.77 12.31 -12.13
CA THR A 39 9.20 13.18 -13.25
C THR A 39 9.11 12.54 -14.63
N THR A 40 8.89 11.23 -14.74
CA THR A 40 9.05 10.48 -15.99
C THR A 40 7.76 9.90 -16.53
N ASN A 41 7.03 9.11 -15.73
CA ASN A 41 5.76 8.48 -16.10
C ASN A 41 4.88 8.31 -14.86
N ASP A 42 3.57 8.16 -15.04
CA ASP A 42 2.65 7.86 -13.93
C ASP A 42 3.10 6.57 -13.24
N VAL A 43 3.02 6.57 -11.91
CA VAL A 43 3.34 5.41 -11.08
C VAL A 43 2.06 4.87 -10.49
N THR A 44 1.81 3.59 -10.73
CA THR A 44 0.76 2.84 -10.06
C THR A 44 1.40 1.96 -9.00
N VAL A 45 0.88 2.06 -7.77
CA VAL A 45 1.23 1.19 -6.66
C VAL A 45 0.07 0.23 -6.43
N THR A 46 0.31 -1.07 -6.59
CA THR A 46 -0.65 -2.13 -6.31
C THR A 46 -0.37 -2.73 -4.94
N LEU A 47 -1.41 -2.85 -4.11
CA LEU A 47 -1.42 -3.56 -2.84
C LEU A 47 -2.09 -4.92 -3.06
N SER A 48 -1.47 -6.01 -2.65
CA SER A 48 -1.99 -7.38 -2.83
C SER A 48 -1.59 -8.28 -1.67
N ASP A 49 -2.30 -9.39 -1.45
CA ASP A 49 -1.86 -10.47 -0.55
C ASP A 49 -0.95 -11.49 -1.26
N GLY A 50 -0.55 -11.19 -2.50
CA GLY A 50 0.18 -12.08 -3.41
C GLY A 50 -0.70 -12.91 -4.35
N THR A 51 -2.01 -12.99 -4.10
CA THR A 51 -3.00 -13.70 -4.92
C THR A 51 -4.13 -12.82 -5.42
N THR A 52 -4.54 -11.84 -4.61
CA THR A 52 -5.64 -10.92 -4.89
C THR A 52 -5.16 -9.48 -4.72
N ASP A 53 -5.55 -8.62 -5.65
CA ASP A 53 -5.33 -7.17 -5.54
C ASP A 53 -6.30 -6.60 -4.51
N ILE A 54 -5.75 -5.94 -3.50
CA ILE A 54 -6.45 -5.31 -2.38
C ILE A 54 -6.81 -3.87 -2.74
N GLY A 55 -5.93 -3.20 -3.47
CA GLY A 55 -6.16 -1.84 -3.94
C GLY A 55 -5.01 -1.30 -4.79
N THR A 56 -5.26 -0.17 -5.43
CA THR A 56 -4.31 0.54 -6.27
C THR A 56 -4.26 2.02 -5.90
N LEU A 57 -3.07 2.59 -5.96
CA LEU A 57 -2.81 4.01 -5.82
C LEU A 57 -2.17 4.51 -7.11
N THR A 58 -2.66 5.62 -7.65
CA THR A 58 -2.08 6.24 -8.84
C THR A 58 -1.46 7.58 -8.49
N VAL A 59 -0.23 7.78 -8.95
CA VAL A 59 0.53 9.01 -8.84
C VAL A 59 0.88 9.48 -10.25
N ALA A 60 0.34 10.62 -10.65
CA ALA A 60 0.57 11.20 -11.96
C ALA A 60 1.95 11.87 -12.06
N VAL A 61 2.47 11.96 -13.29
CA VAL A 61 3.66 12.77 -13.58
C VAL A 61 3.45 14.22 -13.14
N GLY A 62 4.46 14.78 -12.49
CA GLY A 62 4.43 16.16 -12.01
C GLY A 62 3.62 16.35 -10.72
N SER A 63 3.01 15.28 -10.18
CA SER A 63 2.31 15.35 -8.91
C SER A 63 3.32 15.61 -7.77
N ALA A 64 3.18 16.75 -7.12
CA ALA A 64 4.01 17.18 -6.00
C ALA A 64 3.20 17.10 -4.70
N GLY A 65 3.37 16.01 -3.96
CA GLY A 65 2.90 15.91 -2.59
C GLY A 65 1.60 15.13 -2.33
N GLY A 66 1.00 14.45 -3.32
CA GLY A 66 -0.22 13.67 -3.09
C GLY A 66 -0.50 12.56 -4.11
N VAL A 67 -1.33 11.60 -3.71
CA VAL A 67 -1.87 10.55 -4.59
C VAL A 67 -3.08 11.10 -5.34
N ASP A 68 -3.16 10.86 -6.65
CA ASP A 68 -4.25 11.34 -7.50
C ASP A 68 -5.54 10.51 -7.33
N GLY A 69 -5.41 9.24 -6.92
CA GLY A 69 -6.52 8.39 -6.55
C GLY A 69 -6.11 7.12 -5.83
N ILE A 70 -6.94 6.68 -4.89
CA ILE A 70 -6.86 5.38 -4.22
C ILE A 70 -8.13 4.61 -4.55
N THR A 71 -7.97 3.39 -5.05
CA THR A 71 -9.09 2.49 -5.34
C THR A 71 -8.88 1.18 -4.60
N PHE A 72 -9.77 0.84 -3.68
CA PHE A 72 -9.79 -0.49 -3.07
C PHE A 72 -10.59 -1.46 -3.92
N ASP A 73 -10.23 -2.74 -3.86
CA ASP A 73 -11.05 -3.81 -4.39
C ASP A 73 -12.46 -3.71 -3.78
N THR A 74 -13.46 -3.59 -4.64
CA THR A 74 -14.86 -3.42 -4.25
C THR A 74 -15.50 -4.66 -3.64
N THR A 75 -14.83 -5.83 -3.71
CA THR A 75 -15.35 -7.08 -3.15
C THR A 75 -14.93 -7.27 -1.70
N SER A 76 -13.67 -6.99 -1.38
CA SER A 76 -13.15 -6.99 0.00
C SER A 76 -13.25 -5.64 0.70
N TYR A 77 -13.37 -4.53 -0.04
CA TYR A 77 -13.18 -3.17 0.48
C TYR A 77 -11.86 -3.01 1.26
N GLY A 78 -10.83 -3.79 0.91
CA GLY A 78 -9.57 -3.83 1.65
C GLY A 78 -9.51 -4.84 2.81
N ASP A 79 -10.64 -5.48 3.17
CA ASP A 79 -10.72 -6.46 4.25
C ASP A 79 -10.05 -7.80 3.86
N VAL A 80 -8.74 -7.91 4.09
CA VAL A 80 -7.94 -9.11 3.77
C VAL A 80 -7.15 -9.59 5.00
N GLU A 81 -7.11 -10.91 5.23
CA GLU A 81 -6.32 -11.54 6.31
C GLU A 81 -4.85 -11.68 5.86
N LEU A 82 -3.99 -10.85 6.43
CA LEU A 82 -2.56 -10.82 6.13
C LEU A 82 -1.75 -11.47 7.24
N ASP A 83 -0.70 -12.22 6.87
CA ASP A 83 0.23 -12.81 7.83
C ASP A 83 1.66 -13.00 7.30
N ARG A 84 2.48 -13.79 8.00
CA ARG A 84 3.86 -14.07 7.56
C ARG A 84 3.95 -14.98 6.33
N THR A 85 2.89 -15.75 6.07
CA THR A 85 2.71 -16.64 4.92
C THR A 85 1.89 -16.01 3.79
N THR A 86 1.07 -15.01 4.10
CA THR A 86 0.35 -14.11 3.17
C THR A 86 0.72 -12.65 3.45
N PRO A 87 1.97 -12.23 3.20
CA PRO A 87 2.40 -10.87 3.49
C PRO A 87 1.69 -9.86 2.60
N LEU A 88 1.59 -8.61 3.06
CA LEU A 88 1.22 -7.52 2.17
C LEU A 88 2.33 -7.34 1.14
N LYS A 89 2.01 -7.56 -0.13
CA LYS A 89 2.88 -7.33 -1.27
C LYS A 89 2.49 -6.02 -1.95
N ILE A 90 3.47 -5.15 -2.08
CA ILE A 90 3.33 -3.81 -2.63
C ILE A 90 4.16 -3.75 -3.90
N VAL A 91 3.54 -3.47 -5.03
CA VAL A 91 4.20 -3.46 -6.34
C VAL A 91 4.11 -2.08 -6.97
N CYS A 92 5.22 -1.52 -7.41
CA CYS A 92 5.26 -0.28 -8.17
C CYS A 92 5.46 -0.57 -9.66
N SER A 93 4.62 0.00 -10.52
CA SER A 93 4.67 -0.18 -11.98
C SER A 93 5.89 0.48 -12.65
N GLY A 94 6.69 1.23 -11.90
CA GLY A 94 7.90 1.88 -12.37
C GLY A 94 8.67 2.55 -11.24
N THR A 95 9.88 3.02 -11.56
CA THR A 95 10.72 3.78 -10.62
C THR A 95 10.33 5.26 -10.68
N PRO A 96 9.82 5.86 -9.59
CA PRO A 96 9.64 7.30 -9.53
C PRO A 96 11.01 7.99 -9.71
N GLY A 97 11.21 8.72 -10.80
CA GLY A 97 12.49 9.37 -11.13
C GLY A 97 12.89 10.37 -10.04
N ALA A 98 14.03 10.14 -9.37
CA ALA A 98 14.50 10.89 -8.19
C ALA A 98 13.44 11.09 -7.06
N GLY A 99 12.35 10.33 -7.14
CA GLY A 99 11.12 10.43 -6.37
C GLY A 99 11.07 9.36 -5.29
N ALA A 100 10.71 9.68 -4.05
CA ALA A 100 10.33 8.68 -3.05
C ALA A 100 8.84 8.77 -2.73
N ILE A 101 8.14 7.66 -2.95
CA ILE A 101 6.78 7.45 -2.50
C ILE A 101 6.85 6.87 -1.09
N ASN A 102 6.29 7.60 -0.13
CA ASN A 102 6.08 7.10 1.23
C ASN A 102 4.64 6.67 1.38
N LEU A 103 4.44 5.42 1.79
CA LEU A 103 3.11 4.91 2.09
C LEU A 103 2.92 4.87 3.60
N SER A 104 1.79 5.38 4.06
CA SER A 104 1.29 5.21 5.42
C SER A 104 0.02 4.36 5.34
N LEU A 105 0.12 3.15 5.85
CA LEU A 105 -0.96 2.17 5.82
C LEU A 105 -1.53 2.02 7.22
N ASP A 106 -2.85 2.17 7.33
CA ASP A 106 -3.57 1.95 8.57
C ASP A 106 -4.22 0.58 8.56
N PHE A 107 -3.75 -0.26 9.48
CA PHE A 107 -4.31 -1.58 9.71
C PHE A 107 -5.22 -1.57 10.93
N ASP A 108 -6.45 -2.04 10.77
CA ASP A 108 -7.34 -2.31 11.88
C ASP A 108 -7.00 -3.67 12.51
N ILE A 109 -6.76 -3.68 13.81
CA ILE A 109 -6.70 -4.92 14.57
C ILE A 109 -8.13 -5.39 14.80
N TYR A 110 -8.56 -6.42 14.08
CA TYR A 110 -9.79 -7.13 14.39
C TYR A 110 -9.48 -8.23 15.40
N GLY A 111 -10.24 -8.26 16.51
CA GLY A 111 -10.14 -9.35 17.46
C GLY A 111 -10.50 -10.64 16.75
N ALA A 112 -9.52 -11.49 16.50
CA ALA A 112 -9.74 -12.82 15.96
C ALA A 112 -10.45 -13.66 17.02
N THR A 113 -11.76 -13.48 17.20
CA THR A 113 -12.62 -14.58 17.62
C THR A 113 -12.82 -15.46 16.39
N LYS A 114 -11.80 -16.28 16.08
CA LYS A 114 -12.02 -17.51 15.31
C LYS A 114 -12.84 -18.43 16.23
N THR A 115 -14.15 -18.49 15.99
CA THR A 115 -14.97 -19.65 16.37
C THR A 115 -14.60 -20.84 15.52
#